data_AF-V4B8D8-F1
#
_entry.id   AF-V4B8D8-F1
#
_cell.length_a   1.000
_cell.length_b   1.000
_cell.length_c   1.000
_cell.angle_alpha   90.00
_cell.angle_beta   90.00
_cell.angle_gamma   90.00
#
_symmetry.space_group_name_H-M   'P 1'
#
loop_
_entity.id
_entity.type
_entity.pdbx_description
1 polymer ?
#
loop_
_entity_poly.entity_id
_entity_poly.type
_entity_poly.pdbx_seq_one_letter_code
_entity_poly.pdbx_strand_id
1 'polypeptide(L)'
;MEEFLAARRVDILRDEKIDDDCVKIMTDEELTKFIPVYGDILALKQFFHKENDKQKIKKQSIFETLRIKLKFVSDQNQKKSFQALKPEKTVGMGIMIYDEDEQRFHTVRTKNGGGNLSVSSP
;
A
#
# COMPACT_ATOMS: atom_id res chain seq x y z
N MET A 1 -29.56 -4.71 -21.94
CA MET A 1 -29.01 -5.39 -23.14
C MET A 1 -27.48 -5.52 -23.05
N GLU A 2 -26.77 -4.50 -22.56
CA GLU A 2 -25.30 -4.54 -22.38
C GLU A 2 -24.81 -5.56 -21.33
N GLU A 3 -25.54 -5.76 -20.22
CA GLU A 3 -25.15 -6.75 -19.19
C GLU A 3 -25.10 -8.19 -19.72
N PHE A 4 -26.01 -8.55 -20.64
CA PHE A 4 -26.01 -9.88 -21.28
C PHE A 4 -24.81 -10.10 -22.20
N LEU A 5 -24.27 -9.02 -22.78
CA LEU A 5 -23.07 -9.07 -23.63
C LEU A 5 -21.81 -9.22 -22.78
N ALA A 6 -21.75 -8.58 -21.61
CA ALA A 6 -20.63 -8.70 -20.69
C ALA A 6 -20.54 -10.12 -20.09
N ALA A 7 -21.66 -10.67 -19.62
CA ALA A 7 -21.71 -12.04 -19.09
C ALA A 7 -21.25 -13.08 -20.12
N ARG A 8 -21.75 -12.98 -21.37
CA ARG A 8 -21.35 -13.86 -22.47
C ARG A 8 -19.85 -13.81 -22.79
N ARG A 9 -19.20 -12.65 -22.59
CA ARG A 9 -17.76 -12.51 -22.84
C ARG A 9 -16.90 -13.16 -21.75
N VAL A 10 -17.36 -13.13 -20.50
CA VAL A 10 -16.70 -13.85 -19.40
C VAL A 10 -16.75 -15.35 -19.65
N ASP A 11 -17.87 -15.86 -20.19
CA ASP A 11 -17.99 -17.27 -20.56
C ASP A 11 -17.01 -17.67 -21.68
N ILE A 12 -16.83 -16.81 -22.70
CA ILE A 12 -15.84 -17.06 -23.77
C ILE A 12 -14.41 -17.12 -23.20
N LEU A 13 -14.04 -16.20 -22.30
CA LEU A 13 -12.73 -16.23 -21.65
C LEU A 13 -12.52 -17.53 -20.84
N ARG A 14 -13.57 -18.04 -20.21
CA ARG A 14 -13.52 -19.30 -19.45
C ARG A 14 -13.42 -20.52 -20.37
N ASP A 15 -14.20 -20.55 -21.45
CA ASP A 15 -14.23 -21.65 -22.41
C ASP A 15 -12.87 -21.79 -23.11
N GLU A 16 -12.23 -20.67 -23.45
CA GLU A 16 -10.90 -20.63 -24.03
C GLU A 16 -9.75 -20.73 -23.02
N LYS A 17 -10.06 -20.86 -21.72
CA LYS A 17 -9.09 -20.98 -20.62
C LYS A 17 -8.07 -19.84 -20.61
N ILE A 18 -8.56 -18.62 -20.82
CA ILE A 18 -7.75 -17.41 -20.77
C ILE A 18 -7.60 -16.99 -19.32
N ASP A 19 -6.47 -17.39 -18.73
CA ASP A 19 -6.10 -17.08 -17.35
C ASP A 19 -5.25 -15.80 -17.28
N ASP A 20 -5.01 -15.29 -16.07
CA ASP A 20 -4.20 -14.09 -15.82
C ASP A 20 -2.81 -14.14 -16.48
N ASP A 21 -2.20 -15.33 -16.55
CA ASP A 21 -0.90 -15.52 -17.16
C ASP A 21 -0.96 -15.48 -18.69
N CYS A 22 -2.05 -15.92 -19.30
CA CYS A 22 -2.29 -15.78 -20.73
C CYS A 22 -2.38 -14.29 -21.10
N VAL A 23 -3.16 -13.52 -20.35
CA VAL A 23 -3.37 -12.08 -20.60
C VAL A 23 -2.04 -11.30 -20.56
N LYS A 24 -1.10 -11.69 -19.69
CA LYS A 24 0.22 -11.03 -19.59
C LYS A 24 1.10 -11.25 -20.82
N ILE A 25 0.90 -12.35 -21.56
CA ILE A 25 1.73 -12.75 -22.70
C ILE A 25 1.08 -12.34 -24.02
N MET A 26 -0.25 -12.17 -24.04
CA MET A 26 -1.01 -11.80 -25.23
C MET A 26 -0.75 -10.37 -25.71
N THR A 27 -0.74 -10.23 -27.03
CA THR A 27 -0.72 -8.94 -27.73
C THR A 27 -2.09 -8.27 -27.71
N ASP A 28 -2.13 -6.96 -27.97
CA ASP A 28 -3.39 -6.20 -27.98
C ASP A 28 -4.35 -6.75 -29.05
N GLU A 29 -3.80 -7.14 -30.21
CA GLU A 29 -4.54 -7.72 -31.34
C GLU A 29 -5.22 -9.06 -30.97
N GLU A 30 -4.55 -9.89 -30.18
CA GLU A 30 -5.11 -11.15 -29.69
C GLU A 30 -6.19 -10.91 -28.64
N LEU A 31 -6.00 -9.94 -27.75
CA LEU A 31 -7.00 -9.58 -26.74
C LEU A 31 -8.26 -8.95 -27.34
N THR A 32 -8.13 -8.29 -28.50
CA THR A 32 -9.26 -7.66 -29.20
C THR A 32 -10.33 -8.67 -29.63
N LYS A 33 -9.95 -9.95 -29.82
CA LYS A 33 -10.87 -11.06 -30.15
C LYS A 33 -11.85 -11.37 -29.01
N PHE A 34 -11.45 -11.09 -27.78
CA PHE A 34 -12.23 -11.37 -26.57
C PHE A 34 -12.82 -10.12 -25.95
N ILE A 35 -12.05 -9.03 -25.98
CA ILE A 35 -12.38 -7.75 -25.40
C ILE A 35 -12.39 -6.72 -26.55
N PRO A 36 -13.55 -6.41 -27.12
CA PRO A 36 -13.61 -5.57 -28.31
C PRO A 36 -13.31 -4.08 -28.02
N VAL A 37 -13.35 -3.67 -26.76
CA VAL A 37 -13.13 -2.28 -26.34
C VAL A 37 -11.67 -2.09 -25.99
N TYR A 38 -10.97 -1.26 -26.78
CA TYR A 38 -9.55 -0.97 -26.58
C TYR A 38 -9.23 -0.38 -25.20
N GLY A 39 -10.13 0.46 -24.66
CA GLY A 39 -9.99 1.02 -23.32
C GLY A 39 -9.94 -0.05 -22.21
N ASP A 40 -10.73 -1.10 -22.36
CA ASP A 40 -10.76 -2.23 -21.41
C ASP A 40 -9.48 -3.05 -21.51
N ILE A 41 -8.96 -3.29 -22.73
CA ILE A 41 -7.66 -3.96 -22.94
C ILE A 41 -6.54 -3.17 -22.25
N LEU A 42 -6.51 -1.85 -22.44
CA LEU A 42 -5.52 -0.98 -21.83
C LEU A 42 -5.61 -1.01 -20.30
N ALA A 43 -6.82 -0.90 -19.75
CA ALA A 43 -7.06 -0.95 -18.32
C ALA A 43 -6.63 -2.30 -17.72
N LEU A 44 -6.93 -3.40 -18.43
CA LEU A 44 -6.56 -4.76 -18.05
C LEU A 44 -5.03 -4.93 -17.98
N LYS A 45 -4.29 -4.51 -19.02
CA LYS A 45 -2.82 -4.55 -19.03
C LYS A 45 -2.21 -3.71 -17.92
N GLN A 46 -2.74 -2.51 -17.68
CA GLN A 46 -2.29 -1.66 -16.59
C GLN A 46 -2.55 -2.28 -15.22
N PHE A 47 -3.68 -2.97 -15.03
CA PHE A 47 -3.99 -3.69 -13.81
C PHE A 47 -2.95 -4.76 -13.51
N PHE A 48 -2.61 -5.60 -14.47
CA PHE A 48 -1.60 -6.66 -14.32
C PHE A 48 -0.17 -6.12 -14.14
N HIS A 49 0.18 -5.00 -14.78
CA HIS A 49 1.45 -4.33 -14.51
C HIS A 49 1.56 -3.82 -13.07
N LYS A 50 0.50 -3.20 -12.54
CA LYS A 50 0.46 -2.71 -11.15
C LYS A 50 0.55 -3.84 -10.14
N GLU A 51 -0.05 -5.00 -10.39
CA GLU A 51 0.09 -6.15 -9.51
C GLU A 51 1.52 -6.69 -9.46
N ASN A 52 2.19 -6.78 -10.62
CA ASN A 52 3.60 -7.17 -10.68
C ASN A 52 4.50 -6.20 -9.90
N ASP A 53 4.23 -4.89 -9.99
CA ASP A 53 4.99 -3.90 -9.24
C ASP A 53 4.71 -3.96 -7.73
N LYS A 54 3.46 -4.21 -7.30
CA LYS A 54 3.14 -4.47 -5.89
C LYS A 54 3.91 -5.69 -5.36
N GLN A 55 4.05 -6.75 -6.14
CA GLN A 55 4.84 -7.93 -5.74
C GLN A 55 6.34 -7.62 -5.66
N LYS A 56 6.88 -6.82 -6.60
CA LYS A 56 8.28 -6.36 -6.53
C LYS A 56 8.54 -5.50 -5.30
N ILE A 57 7.65 -4.56 -4.98
CA ILE A 57 7.76 -3.71 -3.79
C ILE A 57 7.78 -4.57 -2.51
N LYS A 58 6.91 -5.58 -2.40
CA LYS A 58 6.92 -6.53 -1.27
C LYS A 58 8.25 -7.29 -1.16
N LYS A 59 8.81 -7.76 -2.28
CA LYS A 59 10.12 -8.46 -2.28
C LYS A 59 11.26 -7.53 -1.86
N GLN A 60 11.27 -6.29 -2.36
CA GLN A 60 12.25 -5.28 -1.97
C GLN A 60 12.18 -4.95 -0.47
N SER A 61 10.97 -4.85 0.10
CA SER A 61 10.80 -4.55 1.53
C SER A 61 11.40 -5.64 2.44
N ILE A 62 11.35 -6.92 2.03
CA ILE A 62 11.94 -8.03 2.80
C ILE A 62 13.46 -7.94 2.80
N PHE A 63 14.08 -7.72 1.63
CA PHE A 63 15.54 -7.57 1.54
C PHE A 63 16.03 -6.35 2.29
N GLU A 64 15.27 -5.25 2.25
CA GLU A 64 15.59 -4.04 3.00
C GLU A 64 15.48 -4.27 4.51
N THR A 65 14.42 -4.94 4.96
CA THR A 65 14.26 -5.36 6.37
C THR A 65 15.43 -6.24 6.83
N LEU A 66 15.88 -7.16 5.97
CA LEU A 66 17.01 -8.04 6.27
C LEU A 66 18.33 -7.27 6.35
N ARG A 67 18.57 -6.33 5.43
CA ARG A 67 19.76 -5.45 5.46
C ARG A 67 19.78 -4.59 6.73
N ILE A 68 18.64 -4.04 7.13
CA ILE A 68 18.50 -3.27 8.38
C ILE A 68 18.86 -4.14 9.58
N LYS A 69 18.31 -5.36 9.66
CA LYS A 69 18.62 -6.31 10.74
C LYS A 69 20.10 -6.68 10.80
N LEU A 70 20.74 -6.95 9.65
CA LEU A 70 22.15 -7.31 9.59
C LEU A 70 23.06 -6.14 10.04
N LYS A 71 22.74 -4.90 9.65
CA LYS A 71 23.46 -3.71 10.11
C LYS A 71 23.33 -3.51 11.64
N PHE A 72 22.14 -3.75 12.19
CA PHE A 72 21.93 -3.66 13.65
C PHE A 72 22.74 -4.70 14.45
N VAL A 73 22.95 -5.90 13.90
CA VAL A 73 23.75 -6.95 14.56
C VAL A 73 25.26 -6.61 14.55
N SER A 74 25.76 -5.94 13.51
CA SER A 74 27.17 -5.49 13.48
C SER A 74 27.44 -4.32 14.45
N ASP A 75 26.47 -3.42 14.64
CA ASP A 75 26.64 -2.24 15.48
C ASP A 75 26.56 -2.54 17.00
N GLN A 76 25.88 -3.62 17.39
CA GLN A 76 25.77 -4.06 18.80
C GLN A 76 27.09 -4.58 19.39
N ASN A 77 28.05 -5.00 18.55
CA ASN A 77 29.32 -5.55 19.03
C ASN A 77 30.40 -4.50 19.36
N GLN A 78 30.16 -3.19 19.15
CA GLN A 78 31.20 -2.17 19.29
C GLN A 78 31.00 -1.10 20.36
N LYS A 79 29.95 -1.11 21.18
CA LYS A 79 29.74 -0.02 22.15
C LYS A 79 29.44 -0.51 23.57
N LYS A 80 30.50 -0.76 24.34
CA LYS A 80 30.48 -0.83 25.80
C LYS A 80 31.03 0.48 26.40
N SER A 81 30.15 1.47 26.55
CA SER A 81 30.11 2.44 27.65
C SER A 81 29.07 3.52 27.35
N PHE A 82 27.80 3.23 27.58
CA PHE A 82 26.76 4.26 27.53
C PHE A 82 26.36 4.63 28.94
N GLN A 83 26.79 5.82 29.37
CA GLN A 83 26.12 6.54 30.44
C GLN A 83 24.62 6.61 30.09
N ALA A 84 23.76 6.31 31.06
CA ALA A 84 22.32 6.33 30.87
C ALA A 84 21.88 7.75 30.49
N LEU A 85 21.55 7.97 29.22
CA LEU A 85 20.91 9.19 28.75
C LEU A 85 19.55 9.29 29.45
N LYS A 86 19.25 10.46 30.01
CA LYS A 86 17.94 10.72 30.63
C LYS A 86 16.85 10.48 29.56
N PRO A 87 15.74 9.81 29.88
CA PRO A 87 14.69 9.55 28.90
C PRO A 87 14.07 10.87 28.46
N GLU A 88 14.24 11.20 27.17
CA GLU A 88 13.64 12.37 26.53
C GLU A 88 12.11 12.18 26.55
N LYS A 89 11.38 13.16 27.09
CA LYS A 89 9.93 13.06 27.21
C LYS A 89 9.29 13.45 25.89
N THR A 90 8.52 12.55 25.29
CA THR A 90 7.71 12.88 24.11
C THR A 90 6.40 13.53 24.56
N VAL A 91 6.13 14.72 24.05
CA VAL A 91 4.86 15.44 24.28
C VAL A 91 4.04 15.36 22.99
N GLY A 92 2.77 14.98 23.12
CA GLY A 92 1.81 15.02 22.02
C GLY A 92 1.16 16.39 21.92
N MET A 93 1.34 17.09 20.81
CA MET A 93 0.66 18.34 20.50
C MET A 93 -0.44 18.07 19.47
N GLY A 94 -1.66 18.56 19.71
CA GLY A 94 -2.78 18.40 18.79
C GLY A 94 -3.70 19.61 18.81
N ILE A 95 -4.45 19.81 17.73
CA ILE A 95 -5.49 20.85 17.67
C ILE A 95 -6.67 20.38 18.53
N MET A 96 -7.07 21.22 19.48
CA MET A 96 -8.21 20.96 20.35
C MET A 96 -9.32 21.97 20.10
N ILE A 97 -10.56 21.48 20.12
CA ILE A 97 -11.76 22.33 20.12
C ILE A 97 -12.31 22.30 21.53
N TYR A 98 -12.68 23.46 22.06
CA TYR A 98 -13.35 23.57 23.35
C TYR A 98 -14.85 23.33 23.16
N ASP A 99 -15.42 22.45 23.97
CA ASP A 99 -16.84 22.19 24.05
C ASP A 99 -17.42 22.93 25.27
N GLU A 100 -18.33 23.87 25.01
CA GLU A 100 -18.94 24.72 26.05
C GLU A 100 -19.91 23.94 26.94
N ASP A 101 -20.59 22.93 26.40
CA ASP A 101 -21.58 22.13 27.13
C ASP A 101 -20.89 21.16 28.09
N GLU A 102 -19.80 20.54 27.63
CA GLU A 102 -19.03 19.59 28.43
C GLU A 102 -17.87 20.23 29.21
N GLN A 103 -17.67 21.54 29.05
CA GLN A 103 -16.58 22.33 29.64
C GLN A 103 -15.20 21.67 29.52
N ARG A 104 -14.92 21.07 28.36
CA ARG A 104 -13.66 20.33 28.13
C ARG A 104 -13.14 20.47 26.71
N PHE A 105 -11.84 20.24 26.55
CA PHE A 105 -11.17 20.22 25.25
C PHE A 105 -11.23 18.82 24.62
N HIS A 106 -11.67 18.76 23.37
CA HIS A 106 -11.64 17.56 22.55
C HIS A 106 -10.54 17.65 21.50
N THR A 107 -9.74 16.59 21.41
CA THR A 107 -8.71 16.50 20.37
C THR A 107 -9.35 16.18 19.03
N VAL A 108 -9.06 17.00 18.02
CA VAL A 108 -9.54 16.76 16.66
C VAL A 108 -8.66 15.71 15.99
N ARG A 109 -9.26 14.61 15.54
CA ARG A 109 -8.60 13.56 14.76
C ARG A 109 -9.21 13.44 13.37
N THR A 110 -8.39 13.16 12.38
CA THR A 110 -8.87 12.83 11.03
C THR A 110 -9.48 11.41 11.02
N LYS A 111 -10.42 11.14 10.11
CA LYS A 111 -11.11 9.84 9.99
C LYS A 111 -10.15 8.64 9.81
N ASN A 112 -8.97 8.88 9.23
CA ASN A 112 -7.97 7.85 8.96
C ASN A 112 -6.85 7.79 10.01
N GLY A 113 -7.03 8.45 11.16
CA GLY A 113 -5.97 8.61 12.17
C GLY A 113 -5.00 9.72 11.79
N GLY A 114 -4.75 10.62 12.74
CA GLY A 114 -3.96 11.84 12.55
C GLY A 114 -4.44 12.94 13.48
N GLY A 115 -3.79 14.11 13.42
CA GLY A 115 -4.15 15.29 14.22
C GLY A 115 -3.26 15.56 15.44
N ASN A 116 -2.39 14.61 15.81
CA ASN A 116 -1.40 14.79 16.87
C ASN A 116 0.02 14.68 16.31
N LEU A 117 0.85 15.69 16.59
CA LEU A 117 2.29 15.71 16.34
C LEU A 117 3.02 15.33 17.64
N SER A 118 3.99 14.42 17.55
CA SER A 118 4.87 14.11 18.68
C SER A 118 6.11 15.00 18.60
N VAL A 119 6.37 15.75 19.65
CA VAL A 119 7.59 16.57 19.79
C VAL A 119 8.39 16.07 20.97
N SER A 120 9.72 16.02 20.83
CA SER A 120 10.59 15.72 21.96
C SER A 120 10.85 16.99 22.75
N SER A 121 10.68 16.90 24.07
CA SER A 121 11.06 17.96 24.99
C SER A 121 12.39 17.58 25.65
N PRO A 122 13.35 18.52 25.74
CA PRO A 122 14.58 18.31 26.50
C PRO A 122 14.31 18.06 27.98
#